data_AF-A0A6C0HIF0-F1
#
_entry.id   AF-A0A6C0HIF0-F1
#
_cell.length_a   1.000
_cell.length_b   1.000
_cell.length_c   1.000
_cell.angle_alpha   90.00
_cell.angle_beta   90.00
_cell.angle_gamma   90.00
#
_symmetry.space_group_name_H-M   'P 1'
#
loop_
_entity.id
_entity.type
_entity.pdbx_description
1 polymer ?
#
loop_
_entity_poly.entity_id
_entity_poly.type
_entity_poly.pdbx_seq_one_letter_code
_entity_poly.pdbx_strand_id
1 'polypeptide(L)'
;MSNETNTTNTEVSQLMSEDGTQTLEVEIMLSVKQQLEIMPVNKQTPDYFSILKGVHKYLHKHCNHAIVSDLIDINPDKSMTISYCTICGNTL
;
A
#
# COMPACT_ATOMS: atom_id res chain seq x y z
N MET A 1 18.65 45.84 -0.84
CA MET A 1 19.51 44.78 -1.40
C MET A 1 19.93 43.91 -0.23
N SER A 2 19.43 42.70 -0.01
CA SER A 2 18.51 41.85 -0.76
C SER A 2 17.82 40.98 0.29
N ASN A 3 16.48 40.92 0.24
CA ASN A 3 15.69 39.92 0.96
C ASN A 3 15.85 38.60 0.23
N GLU A 4 16.36 37.57 0.90
CA GLU A 4 16.21 36.18 0.43
C GLU A 4 15.02 35.58 1.16
N THR A 5 13.91 35.54 0.42
CA THR A 5 12.61 35.03 0.81
C THR A 5 12.63 33.51 0.96
N ASN A 6 12.36 33.09 2.19
CA ASN A 6 11.72 31.85 2.62
C ASN A 6 10.86 31.20 1.52
N THR A 7 11.37 30.15 0.88
CA THR A 7 10.68 29.41 -0.18
C THR A 7 9.90 28.25 0.45
N THR A 8 8.63 28.56 0.75
CA THR A 8 7.45 27.68 0.60
C THR A 8 7.50 26.27 1.21
N ASN A 9 7.06 26.19 2.47
CA ASN A 9 6.66 24.98 3.20
C ASN A 9 5.16 24.61 2.97
N THR A 10 4.61 24.82 1.77
CA THR A 10 3.14 24.85 1.59
C THR A 10 2.55 23.96 0.48
N GLU A 11 3.30 23.04 -0.15
CA GLU A 11 2.74 22.25 -1.28
C GLU A 11 2.97 20.73 -1.17
N VAL A 12 2.78 20.12 0.01
CA VAL A 12 2.70 18.64 0.13
C VAL A 12 1.31 18.23 0.63
N SER A 13 0.27 18.84 0.07
CA SER A 13 -1.11 18.47 0.34
C SER A 13 -1.83 18.17 -0.96
N GLN A 14 -2.12 16.89 -1.16
CA GLN A 14 -3.04 16.30 -2.14
C GLN A 14 -2.50 16.11 -3.57
N LEU A 15 -1.73 15.05 -3.76
CA LEU A 15 -1.77 14.28 -5.00
C LEU A 15 -2.90 13.23 -4.84
N MET A 16 -4.16 13.62 -5.05
CA MET A 16 -5.22 12.64 -5.28
C MET A 16 -5.60 12.72 -6.75
N SER A 17 -5.62 11.58 -7.41
CA SER A 17 -6.08 11.42 -8.78
C SER A 17 -7.59 11.63 -8.83
N GLU A 18 -8.03 12.69 -9.52
CA GLU A 18 -9.44 13.06 -9.66
C GLU A 18 -10.25 12.03 -10.47
N ASP A 19 -9.57 11.11 -11.17
CA ASP A 19 -10.14 10.09 -12.05
C ASP A 19 -10.28 8.70 -11.40
N GLY A 20 -9.98 8.58 -10.10
CA GLY A 20 -10.06 7.31 -9.38
C GLY A 20 -8.88 6.36 -9.62
N THR A 21 -7.83 6.77 -10.32
CA THR A 21 -6.58 6.00 -10.45
C THR A 21 -5.78 5.99 -9.14
N GLN A 22 -4.64 5.31 -9.08
CA GLN A 22 -3.73 5.42 -7.93
C GLN A 22 -2.84 6.65 -8.07
N THR A 23 -2.36 7.15 -6.95
CA THR A 23 -1.32 8.19 -6.96
C THR A 23 0.02 7.56 -7.35
N LEU A 24 0.94 8.35 -7.91
CA LEU A 24 2.29 7.88 -8.22
C LEU A 24 3.01 7.32 -6.97
N GLU A 25 2.80 7.92 -5.80
CA GLU A 25 3.37 7.41 -4.55
C GLU A 25 2.84 6.00 -4.21
N VAL A 26 1.54 5.78 -4.40
CA VAL A 26 0.94 4.46 -4.18
C VAL A 26 1.49 3.46 -5.19
N GLU A 27 1.63 3.82 -6.45
CA GLU A 27 2.22 2.94 -7.48
C GLU A 27 3.66 2.55 -7.14
N ILE A 28 4.47 3.50 -6.69
CA ILE A 28 5.83 3.24 -6.23
C ILE A 28 5.81 2.31 -5.01
N MET A 29 4.93 2.56 -4.03
CA MET A 29 4.82 1.72 -2.84
C MET A 29 4.32 0.31 -3.14
N LEU A 30 3.45 0.13 -4.15
CA LEU A 30 3.06 -1.19 -4.64
C LEU A 30 4.27 -1.95 -5.22
N SER A 31 5.10 -1.27 -6.01
CA SER A 31 6.35 -1.85 -6.54
C SER A 31 7.32 -2.23 -5.43
N VAL A 32 7.51 -1.34 -4.44
CA VAL A 32 8.35 -1.62 -3.26
C VAL A 32 7.82 -2.82 -2.48
N LYS A 33 6.50 -2.89 -2.24
CA LYS A 33 5.86 -4.05 -1.58
C LYS A 33 6.20 -5.34 -2.31
N GLN A 34 5.99 -5.39 -3.62
CA GLN A 34 6.25 -6.56 -4.44
C GLN A 34 7.72 -7.02 -4.33
N GLN A 35 8.67 -6.09 -4.34
CA GLN A 35 10.09 -6.41 -4.18
C GLN A 35 10.41 -6.93 -2.77
N LEU A 36 9.79 -6.35 -1.74
CA LEU A 36 10.02 -6.77 -0.35
C LEU A 36 9.37 -8.13 -0.02
N GLU A 37 8.26 -8.47 -0.67
CA GLU A 37 7.56 -9.75 -0.48
C GLU A 37 8.31 -10.94 -1.09
N ILE A 38 9.34 -10.72 -1.92
CA ILE A 38 10.20 -11.78 -2.47
C ILE A 38 10.98 -12.50 -1.36
N MET A 39 11.32 -11.81 -0.27
CA MET A 39 12.08 -12.41 0.84
C MET A 39 11.17 -13.26 1.74
N PRO A 40 11.43 -14.57 1.90
CA PRO A 40 10.66 -15.42 2.80
C PRO A 40 10.70 -14.90 4.25
N VAL A 41 9.56 -14.93 4.95
CA VAL A 41 9.41 -14.37 6.30
C VAL A 41 10.45 -14.90 7.28
N ASN A 42 10.80 -16.19 7.19
CA ASN A 42 11.80 -16.83 8.06
C ASN A 42 13.25 -16.38 7.80
N LYS A 43 13.49 -15.60 6.74
CA LYS A 43 14.80 -15.00 6.40
C LYS A 43 14.83 -13.49 6.60
N GLN A 44 13.73 -12.88 7.01
CA GLN A 44 13.67 -11.44 7.24
C GLN A 44 14.30 -11.09 8.59
N THR A 45 15.14 -10.06 8.60
CA THR A 45 15.58 -9.43 9.86
C THR A 45 14.42 -8.61 10.46
N PRO A 46 14.46 -8.31 11.77
CA PRO A 46 13.46 -7.45 12.39
C PRO A 46 13.29 -6.09 11.69
N ASP A 47 14.38 -5.50 11.21
CA ASP A 47 14.35 -4.22 10.48
C ASP A 47 13.68 -4.35 9.12
N TYR A 48 14.00 -5.41 8.37
CA TYR A 48 13.37 -5.69 7.08
C TYR A 48 11.86 -5.88 7.23
N PHE A 49 11.46 -6.69 8.21
CA PHE A 49 10.06 -6.90 8.54
C PHE A 49 9.34 -5.59 8.89
N SER A 50 10.01 -4.72 9.66
CA SER A 50 9.47 -3.42 10.05
C SER A 50 9.27 -2.49 8.85
N ILE A 51 10.19 -2.49 7.88
CA ILE A 51 10.06 -1.74 6.62
C ILE A 51 8.87 -2.26 5.81
N LEU A 52 8.79 -3.57 5.57
CA LEU A 52 7.69 -4.18 4.84
C LEU A 52 6.34 -3.87 5.51
N LYS A 53 6.25 -4.00 6.83
CA LYS A 53 5.07 -3.62 7.61
C LYS A 53 4.70 -2.15 7.45
N GLY A 54 5.70 -1.26 7.38
CA GLY A 54 5.51 0.17 7.10
C GLY A 54 4.88 0.42 5.73
N VAL A 55 5.37 -0.28 4.70
CA VAL A 55 4.83 -0.21 3.33
C VAL A 55 3.37 -0.71 3.30
N HIS A 56 3.07 -1.85 3.95
CA HIS A 56 1.69 -2.33 4.07
C HIS A 56 0.78 -1.30 4.73
N LYS A 57 1.23 -0.68 5.83
CA LYS A 57 0.46 0.35 6.55
C LYS A 57 0.21 1.57 5.69
N TYR A 58 1.20 2.01 4.91
CA TYR A 58 1.05 3.12 3.97
C TYR A 58 -0.02 2.77 2.93
N LEU A 59 0.10 1.63 2.26
CA LEU A 59 -0.84 1.20 1.22
C LEU A 59 -2.26 0.99 1.77
N HIS A 60 -2.40 0.50 3.00
CA HIS A 60 -3.71 0.37 3.64
C HIS A 60 -4.42 1.73 3.78
N LYS A 61 -3.68 2.80 4.06
CA LYS A 61 -4.23 4.15 4.25
C LYS A 61 -4.41 4.93 2.94
N HIS A 62 -3.53 4.71 1.96
CA HIS A 62 -3.41 5.59 0.80
C HIS A 62 -3.86 4.97 -0.52
N CYS A 63 -3.95 3.64 -0.62
CA CYS A 63 -4.49 3.00 -1.81
C CYS A 63 -5.97 3.36 -1.97
N ASN A 64 -6.35 3.80 -3.18
CA ASN A 64 -7.75 3.88 -3.57
C ASN A 64 -8.26 2.45 -3.79
N HIS A 65 -8.78 1.82 -2.74
CA HIS A 65 -9.02 0.38 -2.74
C HIS A 65 -10.14 -0.04 -3.71
N ALA A 66 -9.83 -1.02 -4.56
CA ALA A 66 -10.82 -1.75 -5.35
C ALA A 66 -11.14 -3.08 -4.65
N ILE A 67 -12.16 -3.06 -3.79
CA ILE A 67 -12.50 -4.22 -2.96
C ILE A 67 -13.41 -5.19 -3.71
N VAL A 68 -13.04 -6.46 -3.68
CA VAL A 68 -13.87 -7.57 -4.13
C VAL A 68 -14.06 -8.57 -3.00
N SER A 69 -15.10 -9.38 -3.10
CA SER A 69 -15.37 -10.46 -2.15
C SER A 69 -15.39 -11.78 -2.90
N ASP A 70 -14.57 -12.72 -2.46
CA ASP A 70 -14.46 -14.05 -3.06
C ASP A 70 -14.78 -15.13 -2.04
N LEU A 71 -15.44 -16.19 -2.51
CA LEU A 71 -15.64 -17.41 -1.74
C LEU A 71 -14.44 -18.33 -1.97
N ILE A 72 -13.62 -18.54 -0.94
CA ILE A 72 -12.49 -19.45 -0.97
C ILE A 72 -12.82 -20.75 -0.25
N ASP A 73 -12.42 -21.88 -0.83
CA ASP A 73 -12.49 -23.17 -0.16
C ASP A 73 -11.30 -23.32 0.79
N ILE A 74 -11.58 -23.45 2.09
CA ILE A 74 -10.54 -23.74 3.09
C ILE A 74 -10.25 -25.25 3.08
N ASN A 75 -11.31 -26.06 2.98
CA ASN A 75 -11.30 -27.52 2.92
C ASN A 75 -12.57 -28.00 2.18
N PRO A 76 -12.68 -29.29 1.79
CA PRO A 76 -13.82 -29.79 1.00
C PRO A 76 -15.22 -29.48 1.57
N ASP A 77 -15.33 -29.37 2.90
CA ASP A 77 -16.60 -29.12 3.59
C ASP A 77 -16.75 -27.68 4.11
N LYS A 78 -15.75 -26.81 3.87
CA LYS A 78 -15.69 -25.47 4.46
C LYS A 78 -15.18 -24.44 3.47
N SER A 79 -16.05 -23.51 3.13
CA SER A 79 -15.72 -22.28 2.41
C SER A 79 -15.80 -21.06 3.34
N MET A 80 -15.04 -20.01 3.03
CA MET A 80 -15.21 -18.70 3.65
C MET A 80 -15.23 -17.60 2.61
N THR A 81 -16.03 -16.57 2.84
CA THR A 81 -15.94 -15.34 2.05
C THR A 81 -14.83 -14.47 2.61
N ILE A 82 -13.90 -14.08 1.75
CA ILE A 82 -12.87 -13.09 2.05
C ILE A 82 -13.14 -11.82 1.24
N SER A 83 -12.81 -10.66 1.81
CA SER A 83 -12.84 -9.38 1.10
C SER A 83 -11.43 -8.82 1.03
N TYR A 84 -10.99 -8.44 -0.15
CA TYR A 84 -9.64 -7.91 -0.33
C TYR A 84 -9.59 -6.87 -1.45
N CYS A 85 -8.58 -6.01 -1.37
CA CYS A 85 -8.26 -5.07 -2.42
C CYS A 85 -7.52 -5.77 -3.56
N THR A 86 -8.06 -5.74 -4.78
CA THR A 86 -7.41 -6.33 -5.96
C THR A 86 -6.14 -5.59 -6.38
N ILE A 87 -5.94 -4.38 -5.87
CA ILE A 87 -4.79 -3.52 -6.20
C ILE A 87 -3.62 -3.76 -5.22
N CYS A 88 -3.85 -3.60 -3.91
CA CYS A 88 -2.79 -3.73 -2.92
C CYS A 88 -2.73 -5.09 -2.21
N GLY A 89 -3.75 -5.93 -2.39
CA GLY A 89 -3.84 -7.26 -1.77
C GLY A 89 -4.18 -7.25 -0.28
N ASN A 90 -4.39 -6.08 0.33
CA ASN A 90 -4.80 -6.02 1.73
C ASN A 90 -6.25 -6.52 1.89
N THR A 91 -6.45 -7.44 2.82
CA THR A 91 -7.78 -7.86 3.27
C THR A 91 -8.38 -6.77 4.16
N LEU A 92 -9.70 -6.54 4.04
CA LEU A 92 -10.44 -5.59 4.86
C LEU A 92 -11.37 -6.30 5.86
#